data_AF-A0A241V371-F1
#
_entry.id   AF-A0A241V371-F1
#
_cell.length_a   1.000
_cell.length_b   1.000
_cell.length_c   1.000
_cell.angle_alpha   90.00
_cell.angle_beta   90.00
_cell.angle_gamma   90.00
#
_symmetry.space_group_name_H-M   'P 1'
#
loop_
_entity.id
_entity.type
_entity.pdbx_description
1 polymer ?
#
loop_
_entity_poly.entity_id
_entity_poly.type
_entity_poly.pdbx_seq_one_letter_code
_entity_poly.pdbx_strand_id
1 'polypeptide(L)'
;MNNQKFPRELAEQMFDQNVRFEAILHVPTLSVSHSVPEKFEDFLSSMDCNAGDLIEKHPQLKSLIESILEYTDRDWNEEHAQQLAFYCGDLEFLILVESSIPRNIEFDEKGEFRSCSIGGWYQLDWIFATDMKGAAEQAIKISEEIYEREEQKARKEQGLEG
;
A
#
# COMPACT_ATOMS: atom_id res chain seq x y z
N MET A 1 27.03 2.60 17.40
CA MET A 1 25.67 2.90 16.92
C MET A 1 25.79 3.29 15.46
N ASN A 2 25.42 2.40 14.55
CA ASN A 2 25.44 2.71 13.12
C ASN A 2 24.15 3.50 12.84
N ASN A 3 24.29 4.81 12.65
CA ASN A 3 23.17 5.68 12.34
C ASN A 3 22.82 5.49 10.85
N GLN A 4 22.23 4.33 10.51
CA GLN A 4 21.78 4.06 9.15
C GLN A 4 20.56 4.94 8.89
N LYS A 5 20.82 6.12 8.33
CA LYS A 5 19.78 6.96 7.75
C LYS A 5 19.05 6.17 6.67
N PHE A 6 17.78 6.51 6.45
CA PHE A 6 17.02 6.00 5.33
C PHE A 6 17.79 6.21 4.01
N PRO A 7 17.86 5.21 3.10
CA PRO A 7 18.63 5.33 1.87
C PRO A 7 18.13 6.47 1.00
N ARG A 8 19.03 7.40 0.66
CA ARG A 8 18.70 8.56 -0.16
C ARG A 8 18.16 8.16 -1.54
N GLU A 9 18.75 7.14 -2.15
CA GLU A 9 18.33 6.63 -3.46
C GLU A 9 16.87 6.15 -3.45
N LEU A 10 16.44 5.47 -2.37
CA LEU A 10 15.03 5.07 -2.23
C LEU A 10 14.10 6.28 -2.06
N ALA A 11 14.53 7.29 -1.31
CA ALA A 11 13.74 8.51 -1.15
C ALA A 11 13.57 9.25 -2.49
N GLU A 12 14.63 9.31 -3.29
CA GLU A 12 14.60 9.89 -4.64
C GLU A 12 13.68 9.07 -5.57
N GLN A 13 13.77 7.74 -5.55
CA GLN A 13 12.87 6.87 -6.33
C GLN A 13 11.40 7.04 -5.94
N MET A 14 11.09 7.09 -4.63
CA MET A 14 9.72 7.33 -4.18
C MET A 14 9.20 8.69 -4.66
N PHE A 15 10.05 9.73 -4.61
CA PHE A 15 9.72 11.05 -5.13
C PHE A 15 9.45 11.02 -6.64
N ASP A 16 10.35 10.41 -7.41
CA ASP A 16 10.25 10.33 -8.87
C ASP A 16 9.00 9.56 -9.31
N GLN A 17 8.62 8.52 -8.56
CA GLN A 17 7.39 7.75 -8.81
C GLN A 17 6.12 8.38 -8.21
N ASN A 18 6.23 9.54 -7.54
CA ASN A 18 5.10 10.23 -6.91
C ASN A 18 4.33 9.31 -5.93
N VAL A 19 5.09 8.56 -5.13
CA VAL A 19 4.57 7.70 -4.06
C VAL A 19 5.00 8.24 -2.70
N ARG A 20 4.09 8.20 -1.72
CA ARG A 20 4.39 8.62 -0.34
C ARG A 20 3.76 7.70 0.69
N PHE A 21 4.35 7.68 1.89
CA PHE A 21 3.72 7.11 3.06
C PHE A 21 2.76 8.15 3.66
N GLU A 22 1.47 7.85 3.59
CA GLU A 22 0.41 8.69 4.14
C GLU A 22 0.21 8.43 5.64
N ALA A 23 0.33 7.17 6.08
CA ALA A 23 0.29 6.81 7.49
C ALA A 23 1.22 5.63 7.78
N ILE A 24 1.80 5.62 8.98
CA ILE A 24 2.65 4.53 9.48
C ILE A 24 2.13 4.12 10.86
N LEU A 25 1.71 2.88 10.99
CA LEU A 25 1.29 2.27 12.25
C LEU A 25 2.35 1.27 12.67
N HIS A 26 2.89 1.45 13.88
CA HIS A 26 3.78 0.47 14.49
C HIS A 26 2.93 -0.64 15.13
N VAL A 27 2.94 -1.82 14.50
CA VAL A 27 2.03 -2.93 14.79
C VAL A 27 2.17 -3.44 16.23
N PRO A 28 3.39 -3.67 16.78
CA PRO A 28 3.53 -4.18 18.14
C PRO A 28 2.89 -3.27 19.21
N THR A 29 2.90 -1.95 18.98
CA THR A 29 2.32 -0.99 19.94
C THR A 29 0.80 -0.89 19.88
N LEU A 30 0.15 -1.47 18.87
CA LEU A 30 -1.31 -1.47 18.77
C LEU A 30 -1.96 -2.19 19.97
N SER A 31 -1.33 -3.27 20.46
CA SER A 31 -1.82 -4.06 21.59
C SER A 31 -1.82 -3.36 22.95
N VAL A 32 -1.00 -2.31 23.11
CA VAL A 32 -0.81 -1.60 24.39
C VAL A 32 -1.36 -0.18 24.36
N SER A 33 -1.95 0.23 23.23
CA SER A 33 -2.58 1.54 23.10
C SER A 33 -3.88 1.59 23.91
N HIS A 34 -4.15 2.73 24.56
CA HIS A 34 -5.41 2.96 25.28
C HIS A 34 -6.62 3.12 24.36
N SER A 35 -6.39 3.29 23.05
CA SER A 35 -7.41 3.36 22.03
C SER A 35 -6.83 2.92 20.68
N VAL A 36 -7.69 2.36 19.83
CA VAL A 36 -7.32 2.04 18.45
C VAL A 36 -7.08 3.34 17.66
N PRO A 37 -5.97 3.47 16.91
CA PRO A 37 -5.76 4.63 16.05
C PRO A 37 -6.82 4.70 14.94
N GLU A 38 -7.30 5.90 14.60
CA GLU A 38 -8.26 6.11 13.50
C GLU A 38 -7.79 5.46 12.18
N LYS A 39 -6.49 5.55 11.89
CA LYS A 39 -5.89 4.91 10.70
C LYS A 39 -5.97 3.38 10.72
N PHE A 40 -6.06 2.75 11.90
CA PHE A 40 -6.32 1.32 11.97
C PHE A 40 -7.79 1.01 11.67
N GLU A 41 -8.73 1.86 12.09
CA GLU A 41 -10.14 1.73 11.69
C GLU A 41 -10.32 1.88 10.17
N ASP A 42 -9.60 2.82 9.55
CA ASP A 42 -9.52 2.98 8.09
C ASP A 42 -9.03 1.69 7.42
N PHE A 43 -8.01 1.05 7.98
CA PHE A 43 -7.49 -0.23 7.51
C PHE A 43 -8.53 -1.34 7.59
N LEU A 44 -9.16 -1.53 8.75
CA LEU A 44 -10.20 -2.54 8.93
C LEU A 44 -11.36 -2.33 7.94
N SER A 45 -11.77 -1.08 7.73
CA SER A 45 -12.85 -0.71 6.79
C SER A 45 -12.50 -0.99 5.33
N SER A 46 -11.20 -1.11 4.99
CA SER A 46 -10.73 -1.40 3.63
C SER A 46 -10.64 -2.90 3.31
N MET A 47 -10.83 -3.77 4.30
CA MET A 47 -10.61 -5.22 4.16
C MET A 47 -11.52 -5.88 3.12
N ASP A 48 -12.76 -5.43 2.99
CA ASP A 48 -13.72 -6.02 2.04
C ASP A 48 -13.21 -6.01 0.59
N CYS A 49 -12.38 -5.04 0.23
CA CYS A 49 -11.81 -4.90 -1.11
C CYS A 49 -10.43 -5.55 -1.27
N ASN A 50 -9.67 -5.68 -0.18
CA ASN A 50 -8.23 -5.98 -0.23
C ASN A 50 -7.84 -7.30 0.47
N ALA A 51 -8.78 -7.99 1.12
CA ALA A 51 -8.48 -9.17 1.94
C ALA A 51 -7.81 -10.31 1.16
N GLY A 52 -8.23 -10.59 -0.07
CA GLY A 52 -7.66 -11.67 -0.89
C GLY A 52 -6.16 -11.48 -1.12
N ASP A 53 -5.77 -10.31 -1.61
CA ASP A 53 -4.38 -9.96 -1.89
C ASP A 53 -3.53 -9.94 -0.60
N LEU A 54 -4.10 -9.47 0.51
CA LEU A 54 -3.43 -9.48 1.81
C LEU A 54 -3.19 -10.89 2.34
N ILE A 55 -4.14 -11.81 2.17
CA ILE A 55 -3.98 -13.23 2.55
C ILE A 55 -2.91 -13.90 1.68
N GLU A 56 -2.88 -13.61 0.38
CA GLU A 56 -1.87 -14.17 -0.52
C GLU A 56 -0.46 -13.70 -0.15
N LYS A 57 -0.30 -12.40 0.14
CA LYS A 57 0.99 -11.80 0.53
C LYS A 57 1.42 -12.17 1.96
N HIS A 58 0.47 -12.34 2.87
CA HIS A 58 0.71 -12.63 4.28
C HIS A 58 -0.16 -13.80 4.78
N PRO A 59 0.14 -15.04 4.38
CA PRO A 59 -0.66 -16.21 4.75
C PRO A 59 -0.79 -16.43 6.27
N GLN A 60 0.18 -15.96 7.05
CA GLN A 60 0.13 -16.01 8.52
C GLN A 60 -0.99 -15.16 9.12
N LEU A 61 -1.46 -14.14 8.41
CA LEU A 61 -2.55 -13.27 8.84
C LEU A 61 -3.93 -13.79 8.42
N LYS A 62 -4.00 -14.92 7.72
CA LYS A 62 -5.26 -15.42 7.13
C LYS A 62 -6.40 -15.50 8.12
N SER A 63 -6.20 -16.17 9.25
CA SER A 63 -7.26 -16.36 10.26
C SER A 63 -7.72 -15.03 10.88
N LEU A 64 -6.81 -14.07 11.03
CA LEU A 64 -7.18 -12.73 11.48
C LEU A 64 -7.99 -11.98 10.43
N ILE A 65 -7.57 -12.01 9.17
CA ILE A 65 -8.29 -11.33 8.08
C ILE A 65 -9.68 -11.92 7.91
N GLU A 66 -9.82 -13.25 7.96
CA GLU A 66 -11.12 -13.93 7.93
C GLU A 66 -12.00 -13.51 9.13
N SER A 67 -11.43 -13.39 10.34
CA SER A 67 -12.14 -12.88 11.51
C SER A 67 -12.62 -11.44 11.34
N ILE A 68 -11.79 -10.56 10.77
CA ILE A 68 -12.15 -9.15 10.55
C ILE A 68 -13.33 -9.04 9.59
N LEU A 69 -13.36 -9.85 8.53
CA LEU A 69 -14.46 -9.88 7.57
C LEU A 69 -15.77 -10.42 8.16
N GLU A 70 -15.68 -11.33 9.13
CA GLU A 70 -16.85 -11.88 9.81
C GLU A 70 -17.42 -10.91 10.87
N TYR A 71 -16.57 -10.13 11.52
CA TYR A 71 -16.92 -9.24 12.64
C TYR A 71 -16.52 -7.78 12.38
N THR A 72 -17.20 -7.11 11.46
CA THR A 72 -16.88 -5.73 11.04
C THR A 72 -17.35 -4.63 12.00
N ASP A 73 -18.01 -4.99 13.10
CA ASP A 73 -18.48 -4.03 14.11
C ASP A 73 -17.31 -3.39 14.87
N ARG A 74 -17.40 -2.07 15.12
CA ARG A 74 -16.33 -1.30 15.79
C ARG A 74 -15.96 -1.81 17.18
N ASP A 75 -16.87 -2.52 17.84
CA ASP A 75 -16.64 -3.11 19.16
C ASP A 75 -15.52 -4.16 19.14
N TRP A 76 -15.18 -4.70 17.97
CA TRP A 76 -14.08 -5.66 17.77
C TRP A 76 -12.76 -5.01 17.38
N ASN A 77 -12.71 -3.69 17.16
CA ASN A 77 -11.50 -3.01 16.70
C ASN A 77 -10.32 -3.21 17.67
N GLU A 78 -10.57 -3.14 18.97
CA GLU A 78 -9.55 -3.37 20.00
C GLU A 78 -9.03 -4.81 19.98
N GLU A 79 -9.92 -5.78 19.82
CA GLU A 79 -9.56 -7.19 19.74
C GLU A 79 -8.76 -7.48 18.47
N HIS A 80 -9.19 -6.96 17.32
CA HIS A 80 -8.46 -7.10 16.05
C HIS A 80 -7.08 -6.45 16.11
N ALA A 81 -6.92 -5.31 16.80
CA ALA A 81 -5.62 -4.68 17.00
C ALA A 81 -4.68 -5.55 17.85
N GLN A 82 -5.19 -6.17 18.92
CA GLN A 82 -4.43 -7.09 19.76
C GLN A 82 -4.06 -8.37 19.00
N GLN A 83 -5.01 -8.95 18.28
CA GLN A 83 -4.77 -10.14 17.47
C GLN A 83 -3.75 -9.85 16.36
N LEU A 84 -3.83 -8.70 15.69
CA LEU A 84 -2.83 -8.31 14.71
C LEU A 84 -1.43 -8.24 15.33
N ALA A 85 -1.27 -7.54 16.45
CA ALA A 85 0.02 -7.46 17.14
C ALA A 85 0.56 -8.82 17.61
N PHE A 86 -0.33 -9.78 17.88
CA PHE A 86 0.05 -11.13 18.30
C PHE A 86 0.44 -12.03 17.12
N TYR A 87 -0.27 -11.93 15.99
CA TYR A 87 -0.10 -12.80 14.82
C TYR A 87 0.78 -12.19 13.71
N CYS A 88 1.22 -10.93 13.84
CA CYS A 88 2.01 -10.25 12.80
C CYS A 88 3.41 -10.84 12.57
N GLY A 89 3.90 -11.68 13.49
CA GLY A 89 5.22 -12.31 13.38
C GLY A 89 6.32 -11.25 13.34
N ASP A 90 7.13 -11.26 12.28
CA ASP A 90 8.24 -10.32 12.10
C ASP A 90 7.79 -8.96 11.49
N LEU A 91 6.51 -8.79 11.16
CA LEU A 91 5.99 -7.53 10.62
C LEU A 91 5.96 -6.46 11.71
N GLU A 92 6.61 -5.33 11.46
CA GLU A 92 6.76 -4.23 12.42
C GLU A 92 5.82 -3.06 12.09
N PHE A 93 5.51 -2.86 10.81
CA PHE A 93 4.75 -1.72 10.31
C PHE A 93 3.56 -2.14 9.45
N LEU A 94 2.46 -1.41 9.63
CA LEU A 94 1.32 -1.33 8.71
C LEU A 94 1.29 0.09 8.15
N ILE A 95 1.42 0.23 6.84
CA ILE A 95 1.67 1.52 6.19
C ILE A 95 0.60 1.76 5.13
N LEU A 96 -0.01 2.94 5.18
CA LEU A 96 -0.87 3.45 4.11
C LEU A 96 0.02 4.16 3.10
N VAL A 97 0.06 3.63 1.89
CA VAL A 97 0.78 4.19 0.76
C VAL A 97 -0.20 4.94 -0.12
N GLU A 98 0.18 6.14 -0.53
CA GLU A 98 -0.52 6.91 -1.56
C GLU A 98 0.34 6.93 -2.83
N SER A 99 -0.20 6.38 -3.92
CA SER A 99 0.47 6.30 -5.22
C SER A 99 -0.33 7.08 -6.27
N SER A 100 0.35 7.92 -7.04
CA SER A 100 -0.31 8.69 -8.11
C SER A 100 -0.78 7.78 -9.24
N ILE A 101 -2.00 8.00 -9.72
CA ILE A 101 -2.52 7.31 -10.90
C ILE A 101 -2.24 8.18 -12.14
N PRO A 102 -1.36 7.75 -13.07
CA PRO A 102 -1.08 8.52 -14.27
C PRO A 102 -2.30 8.56 -15.19
N ARG A 103 -2.52 9.70 -15.84
CA ARG A 103 -3.68 9.94 -16.73
C ARG A 103 -3.25 10.65 -17.99
N ASN A 104 -4.13 10.71 -18.99
CA ASN A 104 -3.87 11.39 -20.27
C ASN A 104 -2.51 10.95 -20.86
N ILE A 105 -2.26 9.64 -20.86
CA ILE A 105 -1.00 9.09 -21.36
C ILE A 105 -1.00 9.26 -22.88
N GLU A 106 0.00 9.96 -23.39
CA GLU A 106 0.19 10.21 -24.80
C GLU A 106 1.37 9.38 -25.32
N PHE A 107 1.21 8.86 -26.53
CA PHE A 107 2.26 8.18 -27.26
C PHE A 107 2.63 8.97 -28.51
N ASP A 108 3.85 8.78 -29.00
CA ASP A 108 4.29 9.34 -30.27
C ASP A 108 3.80 8.49 -31.47
N GLU A 109 4.16 8.91 -32.69
CA GLU A 109 3.79 8.22 -33.92
C GLU A 109 4.35 6.78 -34.03
N LYS A 110 5.35 6.43 -33.21
CA LYS A 110 5.93 5.08 -33.14
C LYS A 110 5.32 4.23 -32.02
N GLY A 111 4.41 4.80 -31.22
CA GLY A 111 3.84 4.16 -30.04
C GLY A 111 4.74 4.21 -28.81
N GLU A 112 5.79 5.05 -28.80
CA GLU A 112 6.65 5.27 -27.63
C GLU A 112 5.99 6.28 -26.68
N PHE A 113 6.19 6.12 -25.37
CA PHE A 113 5.64 7.04 -24.37
C PHE A 113 6.15 8.46 -24.60
N ARG A 114 5.24 9.44 -24.57
CA ARG A 114 5.56 10.86 -24.74
C ARG A 114 5.38 11.65 -23.46
N SER A 115 4.21 11.53 -22.83
CA SER A 115 3.87 12.27 -21.62
C SER A 115 2.66 11.70 -20.91
N CYS A 116 2.50 12.03 -19.64
CA CYS A 116 1.27 11.82 -18.90
C CYS A 116 1.03 12.97 -17.92
N SER A 117 -0.21 13.08 -17.45
CA SER A 117 -0.59 13.91 -16.31
C SER A 117 -0.40 13.11 -15.02
N ILE A 118 0.37 13.68 -14.09
CA ILE A 118 0.59 13.13 -12.75
C ILE A 118 -0.08 14.05 -11.72
N GLY A 119 -0.75 13.46 -10.73
CA GLY A 119 -1.39 14.18 -9.63
C GLY A 119 -2.91 14.37 -9.75
N GLY A 120 -3.52 14.62 -8.59
CA GLY A 120 -4.95 14.86 -8.42
C GLY A 120 -5.82 13.59 -8.32
N TRP A 121 -5.26 12.42 -8.63
CA TRP A 121 -5.90 11.11 -8.48
C TRP A 121 -4.88 10.14 -7.93
N TYR A 122 -5.25 9.46 -6.85
CA TYR A 122 -4.34 8.63 -6.10
C TYR A 122 -5.01 7.30 -5.76
N GLN A 123 -4.22 6.24 -5.76
CA GLN A 123 -4.57 4.95 -5.20
C GLN A 123 -4.02 4.89 -3.77
N LEU A 124 -4.82 4.37 -2.84
CA LEU A 124 -4.43 4.13 -1.46
C LEU A 124 -4.29 2.63 -1.25
N ASP A 125 -3.13 2.19 -0.80
CA ASP A 125 -2.81 0.78 -0.57
C ASP A 125 -2.24 0.58 0.82
N TRP A 126 -2.76 -0.41 1.54
CA TRP A 126 -2.20 -0.84 2.81
C TRP A 126 -1.15 -1.92 2.58
N ILE A 127 0.06 -1.72 3.12
CA ILE A 127 1.14 -2.70 3.07
C ILE A 127 1.65 -3.04 4.47
N PHE A 128 2.09 -4.27 4.64
CA PHE A 128 2.86 -4.68 5.81
C PHE A 128 4.36 -4.71 5.51
N ALA A 129 5.19 -4.32 6.48
CA ALA A 129 6.63 -4.34 6.33
C ALA A 129 7.35 -4.65 7.65
N THR A 130 8.52 -5.28 7.54
CA THR A 130 9.44 -5.51 8.66
C THR A 130 10.28 -4.27 8.96
N ASP A 131 10.52 -3.43 7.96
CA ASP A 131 11.28 -2.19 8.10
C ASP A 131 10.86 -1.16 7.03
N MET A 132 11.27 0.09 7.23
CA MET A 132 10.92 1.19 6.33
C MET A 132 11.55 1.06 4.94
N LYS A 133 12.68 0.33 4.79
CA LYS A 133 13.34 0.13 3.51
C LYS A 133 12.51 -0.81 2.63
N GLY A 134 12.12 -1.95 3.19
CA GLY A 134 11.23 -2.91 2.53
C GLY A 134 9.86 -2.32 2.24
N ALA A 135 9.34 -1.44 3.10
CA ALA A 135 8.12 -0.70 2.82
C ALA A 135 8.25 0.20 1.58
N ALA A 136 9.38 0.91 1.43
CA ALA A 136 9.61 1.80 0.30
C ALA A 136 9.75 1.04 -1.02
N GLU A 137 10.47 -0.08 -1.00
CA GLU A 137 10.59 -0.98 -2.16
C GLU A 137 9.23 -1.53 -2.61
N GLN A 138 8.37 -1.92 -1.65
CA GLN A 138 7.00 -2.34 -1.95
C GLN A 138 6.15 -1.21 -2.54
N ALA A 139 6.24 -0.01 -1.97
CA ALA A 139 5.48 1.15 -2.44
C ALA A 139 5.86 1.56 -3.87
N ILE A 140 7.16 1.53 -4.19
CA ILE A 140 7.69 1.73 -5.55
C ILE A 140 7.10 0.69 -6.50
N LYS A 141 7.16 -0.60 -6.15
CA LYS A 141 6.60 -1.68 -6.98
C LYS A 141 5.10 -1.50 -7.26
N ILE A 142 4.32 -1.08 -6.26
CA ILE A 142 2.88 -0.78 -6.44
C ILE A 142 2.69 0.36 -7.45
N SER A 143 3.50 1.43 -7.34
CA SER A 143 3.43 2.55 -8.28
C SER A 143 3.80 2.14 -9.71
N GLU A 144 4.79 1.27 -9.89
CA GLU A 144 5.15 0.68 -11.18
C GLU A 144 3.99 -0.14 -11.77
N GLU A 145 3.37 -1.01 -10.97
CA GLU A 145 2.21 -1.81 -11.40
C GLU A 145 1.00 -0.93 -11.80
N ILE A 146 0.76 0.16 -11.07
CA ILE A 146 -0.26 1.16 -11.43
C ILE A 146 0.07 1.79 -12.78
N TYR A 147 1.31 2.21 -12.98
CA TYR A 147 1.75 2.83 -14.23
C TYR A 147 1.58 1.87 -15.41
N GLU A 148 2.07 0.63 -15.30
CA GLU A 148 1.95 -0.39 -16.35
C GLU A 148 0.48 -0.65 -16.72
N ARG A 149 -0.39 -0.75 -15.70
CA ARG A 149 -1.83 -0.97 -15.88
C ARG A 149 -2.48 0.18 -16.64
N GLU A 150 -2.21 1.43 -16.26
CA GLU A 150 -2.79 2.59 -16.92
C GLU A 150 -2.20 2.84 -18.31
N GLU A 151 -0.91 2.56 -18.53
CA GLU A 151 -0.29 2.62 -19.85
C GLU A 151 -0.93 1.61 -20.80
N GLN A 152 -1.10 0.34 -20.37
CA GLN A 152 -1.77 -0.69 -21.18
C GLN A 152 -3.21 -0.30 -21.53
N LYS A 153 -3.97 0.28 -20.60
CA LYS A 153 -5.31 0.80 -20.89
C LYS A 153 -5.24 1.88 -21.98
N ALA A 154 -4.34 2.85 -21.84
CA ALA A 154 -4.19 3.93 -22.80
C ALA A 154 -3.76 3.43 -24.19
N ARG A 155 -2.87 2.42 -24.26
CA ARG A 155 -2.48 1.79 -25.53
C ARG A 155 -3.66 1.12 -26.23
N LYS A 156 -4.50 0.39 -25.50
CA LYS A 156 -5.73 -0.21 -26.03
C LYS A 156 -6.72 0.84 -26.53
N GLU A 157 -6.96 1.88 -25.76
CA GLU A 157 -7.89 2.96 -26.11
C GLU A 157 -7.44 3.74 -27.36
N GLN A 158 -6.14 3.90 -27.56
CA GLN A 158 -5.57 4.60 -28.72
C GLN A 158 -5.31 3.69 -29.93
N GLY A 159 -5.68 2.41 -29.85
CA GLY A 159 -5.53 1.45 -30.95
C GLY A 159 -4.07 1.11 -31.28
N LEU A 160 -3.16 1.27 -30.30
CA LEU A 160 -1.74 0.90 -30.42
C LEU A 160 -1.49 -0.58 -30.12
N GLU A 161 -2.49 -1.26 -29.53
CA GLU A 161 -2.51 -2.72 -29.39
C GLU A 161 -3.36 -3.36 -30.50
N GLY A 162 -2.68 -4.13 -31.36
CA GLY A 162 -3.24 -5.11 -32.29
C GLY A 162 -2.48 -6.42 -32.17
#